data_AF-X1TPH7-F1
#
_entry.id   AF-X1TPH7-F1
#
_cell.length_a   1.000
_cell.length_b   1.000
_cell.length_c   1.000
_cell.angle_alpha   90.00
_cell.angle_beta   90.00
_cell.angle_gamma   90.00
#
_symmetry.space_group_name_H-M   'P 1'
#
loop_
_entity.id
_entity.type
_entity.pdbx_description
1 polymer ?
#
loop_
_entity_poly.entity_id
_entity_poly.type
_entity_poly.pdbx_seq_one_letter_code
_entity_poly.pdbx_strand_id
1 'polypeptide(L)'
;IEIDVALIPQREKGMTPYEILLSESQERMLAILKDGKEKEALDILKKWNINGARIGKVTDDKMMRVKENGVMVCEVPAEALTNKAPLYDREVAQPAYLKDAQKLTRESIQLPGDFNKVLLQLLDSPTIASKESAYKKFTAIDKDEVMVGPGSDAAVVRVKGTKKALAISVDCNGRYCYLNPYNGAMMAVAEAARNIVCSGGRPLAITDGLNFGNPMKPENYWQFEKCIEGL
;
A
#
# COMPACT_ATOMS: atom_id res chain seq x y z
N ILE A 1 12.16 -7.71 -23.74
CA ILE A 1 13.09 -6.75 -23.10
C ILE A 1 14.46 -7.42 -23.03
N GLU A 2 15.50 -6.68 -23.36
CA GLU A 2 16.89 -7.10 -23.20
C GLU A 2 17.62 -6.09 -22.32
N ILE A 3 18.26 -6.55 -21.25
CA ILE A 3 19.08 -5.71 -20.35
C ILE A 3 20.49 -6.29 -20.21
N ASP A 4 21.47 -5.43 -19.96
CA ASP A 4 22.84 -5.81 -19.59
C ASP A 4 23.13 -5.31 -18.18
N VAL A 5 23.36 -6.25 -17.25
CA VAL A 5 23.59 -5.92 -15.83
C VAL A 5 24.90 -5.19 -15.59
N ALA A 6 25.88 -5.30 -16.50
CA ALA A 6 27.14 -4.58 -16.40
C ALA A 6 26.97 -3.06 -16.61
N LEU A 7 25.85 -2.63 -17.21
CA LEU A 7 25.52 -1.22 -17.43
C LEU A 7 24.75 -0.61 -16.25
N ILE A 8 24.28 -1.43 -15.31
CA ILE A 8 23.56 -0.96 -14.12
C ILE A 8 24.57 -0.32 -13.16
N PRO A 9 24.35 0.92 -12.68
CA PRO A 9 25.21 1.51 -11.66
C PRO A 9 25.19 0.68 -10.37
N GLN A 10 26.38 0.23 -9.91
CA GLN A 10 26.54 -0.61 -8.72
C GLN A 10 27.22 0.17 -7.60
N ARG A 11 26.75 -0.05 -6.37
CA ARG A 11 27.39 0.49 -5.15
C ARG A 11 28.52 -0.41 -4.67
N GLU A 12 28.36 -1.71 -4.83
CA GLU A 12 29.32 -2.73 -4.40
C GLU A 12 30.03 -3.34 -5.62
N LYS A 13 31.29 -3.73 -5.43
CA LYS A 13 32.08 -4.36 -6.50
C LYS A 13 31.87 -5.87 -6.49
N GLY A 14 31.85 -6.47 -7.67
CA GLY A 14 31.82 -7.93 -7.82
C GLY A 14 30.46 -8.57 -7.55
N MET A 15 29.37 -7.79 -7.62
CA MET A 15 28.03 -8.35 -7.58
C MET A 15 27.79 -9.23 -8.80
N THR A 16 27.25 -10.41 -8.58
CA THR A 16 26.84 -11.33 -9.64
C THR A 16 25.58 -10.83 -10.36
N PRO A 17 25.31 -11.28 -11.60
CA PRO A 17 24.05 -10.96 -12.28
C PRO A 17 22.81 -11.29 -11.45
N TYR A 18 22.84 -12.39 -10.69
CA TYR A 18 21.76 -12.80 -9.81
C TYR A 18 21.50 -11.77 -8.69
N GLU A 19 22.55 -11.32 -8.00
CA GLU A 19 22.44 -10.33 -6.92
C GLU A 19 21.99 -8.97 -7.44
N ILE A 20 22.42 -8.57 -8.64
CA ILE A 20 22.01 -7.31 -9.26
C ILE A 20 20.50 -7.34 -9.59
N LEU A 21 20.01 -8.45 -10.14
CA LEU A 21 18.59 -8.60 -10.52
C LEU A 21 17.66 -8.65 -9.32
N LEU A 22 18.04 -9.34 -8.25
CA LEU A 22 17.20 -9.53 -7.06
C LEU A 22 17.45 -8.51 -5.96
N SER A 23 18.39 -7.59 -6.15
CA SER A 23 18.62 -6.50 -5.21
C SER A 23 17.33 -5.70 -5.02
N GLU A 24 16.96 -5.44 -3.75
CA GLU A 24 15.87 -4.55 -3.33
C GLU A 24 16.41 -3.20 -2.82
N SER A 25 17.54 -2.75 -3.37
CA SER A 25 18.08 -1.43 -3.08
C SER A 25 17.02 -0.34 -3.32
N GLN A 26 16.92 0.60 -2.39
CA GLN A 26 15.93 1.68 -2.41
C GLN A 26 16.31 2.78 -3.43
N GLU A 27 15.36 3.68 -3.72
CA GLU A 27 15.56 4.87 -4.57
C GLU A 27 16.02 4.58 -6.01
N ARG A 28 15.63 3.42 -6.56
CA ARG A 28 15.87 3.06 -7.96
C ARG A 28 14.62 3.28 -8.80
N MET A 29 14.79 3.89 -9.97
CA MET A 29 13.73 4.11 -10.95
C MET A 29 14.12 3.50 -12.29
N LEU A 30 13.15 2.89 -12.96
CA LEU A 30 13.27 2.43 -14.34
C LEU A 30 12.36 3.29 -15.23
N ALA A 31 12.90 3.78 -16.34
CA ALA A 31 12.14 4.55 -17.32
C ALA A 31 12.30 3.93 -18.72
N ILE A 32 11.19 3.82 -19.45
CA ILE A 32 11.18 3.43 -20.86
C ILE A 32 11.09 4.71 -21.68
N LEU A 33 12.10 4.95 -22.51
CA LEU A 33 12.18 6.13 -23.36
C LEU A 33 11.79 5.77 -24.79
N LYS A 34 11.25 6.76 -25.52
CA LYS A 34 11.18 6.69 -26.99
C LYS A 34 12.60 6.71 -27.55
N ASP A 35 12.81 5.98 -28.64
CA ASP A 35 14.10 5.92 -29.32
C ASP A 35 14.58 7.34 -29.72
N GLY A 36 15.85 7.63 -29.46
CA GLY A 36 16.45 8.94 -29.70
C GLY A 36 16.21 10.01 -28.61
N LYS A 37 15.48 9.70 -27.53
CA LYS A 37 15.24 10.61 -26.39
C LYS A 37 16.21 10.42 -25.22
N GLU A 38 17.19 9.54 -25.35
CA GLU A 38 18.12 9.19 -24.27
C GLU A 38 18.96 10.37 -23.83
N LYS A 39 19.51 11.14 -24.79
CA LYS A 39 20.34 12.30 -24.48
C LYS A 39 19.56 13.36 -23.70
N GLU A 40 18.35 13.68 -24.17
CA GLU A 40 17.47 14.65 -23.50
C GLU A 40 17.15 14.22 -22.06
N ALA A 41 16.83 12.93 -21.85
CA ALA A 41 16.58 12.40 -20.52
C ALA A 41 17.82 12.47 -19.61
N LEU A 42 19.00 12.06 -20.11
CA LEU A 42 20.25 12.11 -19.35
C LEU A 42 20.67 13.55 -19.01
N ASP A 43 20.46 14.51 -19.92
CA ASP A 43 20.74 15.93 -19.67
C ASP A 43 19.82 16.49 -18.55
N ILE A 44 18.55 16.07 -18.51
CA ILE A 44 17.62 16.41 -17.41
C ILE A 44 18.11 15.82 -16.09
N LEU A 45 18.47 14.54 -16.05
CA LEU A 45 18.96 13.88 -14.84
C LEU A 45 20.25 14.56 -14.32
N LYS A 46 21.17 14.91 -15.22
CA LYS A 46 22.41 15.63 -14.90
C LYS A 46 22.14 16.99 -14.25
N LYS A 47 21.13 17.74 -14.71
CA LYS A 47 20.72 19.02 -14.09
C LYS A 47 20.40 18.85 -12.60
N TRP A 48 19.84 17.71 -12.22
CA TRP A 48 19.46 17.39 -10.84
C TRP A 48 20.51 16.54 -10.10
N ASN A 49 21.70 16.36 -10.68
CA ASN A 49 22.77 15.53 -10.15
C ASN A 49 22.32 14.07 -9.89
N ILE A 50 21.42 13.55 -10.72
CA ILE A 50 20.94 12.18 -10.69
C ILE A 50 21.71 11.38 -11.73
N ASN A 51 22.25 10.24 -11.33
CA ASN A 51 22.90 9.31 -12.25
C ASN A 51 21.85 8.46 -12.96
N GLY A 52 22.00 8.30 -14.27
CA GLY A 52 21.17 7.41 -15.08
C GLY A 52 22.03 6.72 -16.13
N ALA A 53 21.66 5.49 -16.48
CA ALA A 53 22.33 4.72 -17.52
C ALA A 53 21.29 4.05 -18.40
N ARG A 54 21.58 3.95 -19.71
CA ARG A 54 20.81 3.09 -20.60
C ARG A 54 21.29 1.65 -20.36
N ILE A 55 20.44 0.84 -19.74
CA ILE A 55 20.77 -0.53 -19.37
C ILE A 55 20.26 -1.57 -20.35
N GLY A 56 19.49 -1.17 -21.37
CA GLY A 56 18.84 -2.12 -22.26
C GLY A 56 17.87 -1.51 -23.28
N LYS A 57 17.02 -2.36 -23.84
CA LYS A 57 16.00 -2.02 -24.84
C LYS A 57 14.74 -2.88 -24.68
N VAL A 58 13.61 -2.34 -25.11
CA VAL A 58 12.36 -3.10 -25.25
C VAL A 58 12.41 -3.87 -26.58
N THR A 59 11.88 -5.09 -26.57
CA THR A 59 11.78 -5.97 -27.74
C THR A 59 10.32 -6.41 -27.90
N ASP A 60 9.94 -6.85 -29.08
CA ASP A 60 8.58 -7.28 -29.46
C ASP A 60 8.38 -8.80 -29.44
N ASP A 61 9.45 -9.56 -29.22
CA ASP A 61 9.47 -11.03 -29.24
C ASP A 61 9.05 -11.70 -27.93
N LYS A 62 8.53 -10.94 -26.97
CA LYS A 62 8.01 -11.41 -25.67
C LYS A 62 9.01 -12.14 -24.77
N MET A 63 10.32 -12.02 -25.03
CA MET A 63 11.36 -12.62 -24.20
C MET A 63 11.94 -11.60 -23.21
N MET A 64 12.29 -12.06 -22.01
CA MET A 64 13.15 -11.33 -21.07
C MET A 64 14.56 -11.92 -21.16
N ARG A 65 15.51 -11.09 -21.60
CA ARG A 65 16.92 -11.45 -21.73
C ARG A 65 17.76 -10.62 -20.80
N VAL A 66 18.65 -11.29 -20.08
CA VAL A 66 19.66 -10.65 -19.25
C VAL A 66 21.02 -11.03 -19.80
N LYS A 67 21.87 -10.02 -19.97
CA LYS A 67 23.27 -10.14 -20.38
C LYS A 67 24.18 -9.63 -19.28
N GLU A 68 25.41 -10.12 -19.27
CA GLU A 68 26.53 -9.53 -18.54
C GLU A 68 27.66 -9.30 -19.54
N ASN A 69 28.06 -8.04 -19.73
CA ASN A 69 29.09 -7.67 -20.71
C ASN A 69 28.78 -8.22 -22.12
N GLY A 70 27.52 -8.12 -22.54
CA GLY A 70 27.03 -8.61 -23.83
C GLY A 70 26.79 -10.12 -23.91
N VAL A 71 27.24 -10.92 -22.94
CA VAL A 71 27.04 -12.38 -22.92
C VAL A 71 25.71 -12.71 -22.27
N MET A 72 24.89 -13.55 -22.92
CA MET A 72 23.59 -13.95 -22.39
C MET A 72 23.74 -14.86 -21.17
N VAL A 73 23.16 -14.44 -20.04
CA VAL A 73 23.20 -15.19 -18.77
C VAL A 73 21.83 -15.74 -18.38
N CYS A 74 20.74 -15.16 -18.89
CA CYS A 74 19.38 -15.65 -18.68
C CYS A 74 18.49 -15.27 -19.86
N GLU A 75 17.66 -16.21 -20.31
CA GLU A 75 16.60 -15.98 -21.29
C GLU A 75 15.34 -16.76 -20.86
N VAL A 76 14.25 -16.03 -20.62
CA VAL A 76 12.97 -16.62 -20.22
C VAL A 76 11.81 -15.90 -20.93
N PRO A 77 10.71 -16.59 -21.25
CA PRO A 77 9.51 -15.93 -21.74
C PRO A 77 8.95 -14.97 -20.69
N ALA A 78 8.62 -13.73 -21.07
CA ALA A 78 8.09 -12.74 -20.13
C ALA A 78 6.76 -13.18 -19.51
N GLU A 79 5.93 -13.92 -20.24
CA GLU A 79 4.68 -14.48 -19.74
C GLU A 79 4.89 -15.52 -18.63
N ALA A 80 6.03 -16.22 -18.61
CA ALA A 80 6.35 -17.19 -17.56
C ALA A 80 6.58 -16.52 -16.18
N LEU A 81 7.05 -15.27 -16.19
CA LEU A 81 7.32 -14.48 -14.97
C LEU A 81 6.12 -13.66 -14.49
N THR A 82 5.06 -13.56 -15.30
CA THR A 82 3.92 -12.66 -15.04
C THR A 82 2.63 -13.44 -14.91
N ASN A 83 2.02 -13.84 -16.03
CA ASN A 83 0.65 -14.36 -16.08
C ASN A 83 0.55 -15.87 -15.89
N LYS A 84 1.67 -16.60 -15.90
CA LYS A 84 1.71 -18.06 -15.71
C LYS A 84 2.08 -18.47 -14.28
N ALA A 85 2.10 -17.54 -13.34
CA ALA A 85 2.21 -17.90 -11.92
C ALA A 85 0.99 -18.74 -11.52
N PRO A 86 1.19 -19.90 -10.85
CA PRO A 86 0.08 -20.76 -10.46
C PRO A 86 -0.82 -20.04 -9.46
N LEU A 87 -2.13 -20.04 -9.76
CA LEU A 87 -3.16 -19.63 -8.81
C LEU A 87 -3.61 -20.86 -8.03
N TYR A 88 -3.81 -20.68 -6.73
CA TYR A 88 -4.19 -21.74 -5.82
C TYR A 88 -5.58 -21.47 -5.27
N ASP A 89 -6.49 -22.42 -5.50
CA ASP A 89 -7.68 -22.56 -4.67
C ASP A 89 -7.26 -23.30 -3.39
N ARG A 90 -7.74 -22.82 -2.24
CA ARG A 90 -7.29 -23.30 -0.93
C ARG A 90 -8.50 -23.66 -0.07
N GLU A 91 -8.27 -24.62 0.81
CA GLU A 91 -9.26 -24.98 1.81
C GLU A 91 -9.58 -23.78 2.71
N VAL A 92 -10.87 -23.57 2.95
CA VAL A 92 -11.42 -22.50 3.77
C VAL A 92 -12.18 -23.10 4.95
N ALA A 93 -11.90 -22.59 6.15
CA ALA A 93 -12.62 -23.01 7.35
C ALA A 93 -12.87 -21.81 8.25
N GLN A 94 -14.09 -21.70 8.78
CA GLN A 94 -14.40 -20.62 9.73
C GLN A 94 -13.62 -20.84 11.04
N PRO A 95 -12.92 -19.82 11.57
CA PRO A 95 -12.17 -19.93 12.81
C PRO A 95 -13.05 -20.34 14.00
N ALA A 96 -12.61 -21.35 14.77
CA ALA A 96 -13.39 -21.86 15.89
C ALA A 96 -13.63 -20.80 16.99
N TYR A 97 -12.68 -19.87 17.18
CA TYR A 97 -12.77 -18.81 18.19
C TYR A 97 -13.98 -17.88 18.02
N LEU A 98 -14.50 -17.75 16.78
CA LEU A 98 -15.63 -16.87 16.49
C LEU A 98 -16.89 -17.28 17.25
N LYS A 99 -17.06 -18.59 17.50
CA LYS A 99 -18.18 -19.11 18.30
C LYS A 99 -18.23 -18.52 19.70
N ASP A 100 -17.07 -18.22 20.29
CA ASP A 100 -16.96 -17.63 21.62
C ASP A 100 -16.95 -16.10 21.55
N ALA A 101 -16.19 -15.55 20.61
CA ALA A 101 -16.02 -14.10 20.46
C ALA A 101 -17.33 -13.37 20.10
N GLN A 102 -18.26 -14.05 19.44
CA GLN A 102 -19.57 -13.50 19.05
C GLN A 102 -20.70 -13.80 20.07
N LYS A 103 -20.41 -14.37 21.24
CA LYS A 103 -21.45 -14.72 22.23
C LYS A 103 -22.10 -13.52 22.92
N LEU A 104 -21.43 -12.37 22.96
CA LEU A 104 -21.89 -11.21 23.72
C LEU A 104 -23.19 -10.66 23.11
N THR A 105 -24.28 -10.66 23.89
CA THR A 105 -25.54 -10.05 23.50
C THR A 105 -25.71 -8.68 24.15
N ARG A 106 -26.46 -7.78 23.50
CA ARG A 106 -26.68 -6.42 24.01
C ARG A 106 -27.31 -6.44 25.41
N GLU A 107 -28.21 -7.38 25.66
CA GLU A 107 -28.94 -7.53 26.91
C GLU A 107 -28.04 -8.00 28.06
N SER A 108 -26.92 -8.67 27.74
CA SER A 108 -25.95 -9.14 28.72
C SER A 108 -24.97 -8.05 29.20
N ILE A 109 -24.96 -6.89 28.54
CA ILE A 109 -24.05 -5.78 28.85
C ILE A 109 -24.63 -4.97 30.01
N GLN A 110 -23.96 -4.99 31.15
CA GLN A 110 -24.31 -4.14 32.28
C GLN A 110 -23.94 -2.68 32.01
N LEU A 111 -24.88 -1.78 32.26
CA LEU A 111 -24.60 -0.34 32.18
C LEU A 111 -23.69 0.09 33.33
N PRO A 112 -22.72 0.99 33.07
CA PRO A 112 -21.86 1.52 34.12
C PRO A 112 -22.67 2.41 35.07
N GLY A 113 -22.34 2.35 36.36
CA GLY A 113 -22.95 3.23 37.37
C GLY A 113 -22.48 4.69 37.31
N ASP A 114 -21.37 4.96 36.61
CA ASP A 114 -20.81 6.30 36.42
C ASP A 114 -20.30 6.46 34.98
N PHE A 115 -21.08 7.16 34.16
CA PHE A 115 -20.73 7.43 32.76
C PHE A 115 -19.60 8.44 32.60
N ASN A 116 -19.42 9.38 33.54
CA ASN A 116 -18.33 10.36 33.46
C ASN A 116 -16.98 9.67 33.63
N LYS A 117 -16.90 8.73 34.58
CA LYS A 117 -15.70 7.89 34.75
C LYS A 117 -15.40 7.08 33.49
N VAL A 118 -16.41 6.46 32.87
CA VAL A 118 -16.23 5.69 31.63
C VAL A 118 -15.76 6.58 30.48
N LEU A 119 -16.31 7.78 30.33
CA LEU A 119 -15.85 8.73 29.31
C LEU A 119 -14.37 9.08 29.49
N LEU A 120 -13.92 9.36 30.72
CA LEU A 120 -12.51 9.63 30.99
C LEU A 120 -11.61 8.43 30.65
N GLN A 121 -12.06 7.20 30.93
CA GLN A 121 -11.35 5.98 30.55
C GLN A 121 -11.28 5.80 29.02
N LEU A 122 -12.35 6.13 28.30
CA LEU A 122 -12.35 6.09 26.83
C LEU A 122 -11.37 7.10 26.24
N LEU A 123 -11.36 8.34 26.76
CA LEU A 123 -10.44 9.38 26.31
C LEU A 123 -8.97 9.06 26.59
N ASP A 124 -8.69 8.27 27.63
CA ASP A 124 -7.34 7.78 27.96
C ASP A 124 -6.91 6.57 27.11
N SER A 125 -7.83 5.94 26.37
CA SER A 125 -7.51 4.80 25.51
C SER A 125 -6.66 5.25 24.31
N PRO A 126 -5.50 4.62 24.01
CA PRO A 126 -4.63 5.02 22.92
C PRO A 126 -5.30 5.08 21.54
N THR A 127 -6.35 4.28 21.30
CA THR A 127 -7.10 4.31 20.04
C THR A 127 -7.96 5.57 19.89
N ILE A 128 -8.44 6.15 20.99
CA ILE A 128 -9.32 7.33 21.02
C ILE A 128 -8.53 8.61 21.33
N ALA A 129 -7.54 8.53 22.23
CA ALA A 129 -6.74 9.65 22.70
C ALA A 129 -6.10 10.45 21.54
N SER A 130 -5.76 11.71 21.81
CA SER A 130 -5.15 12.60 20.82
C SER A 130 -3.90 11.99 20.18
N LYS A 131 -3.80 12.06 18.85
CA LYS A 131 -2.62 11.63 18.08
C LYS A 131 -1.66 12.78 17.78
N GLU A 132 -1.83 13.92 18.46
CA GLU A 132 -1.06 15.14 18.23
C GLU A 132 0.45 14.95 18.38
N SER A 133 0.88 14.15 19.36
CA SER A 133 2.30 13.84 19.55
C SER A 133 2.93 13.08 18.37
N ALA A 134 2.15 12.34 17.60
CA ALA A 134 2.61 11.64 16.40
C ALA A 134 2.75 12.62 15.23
N TYR A 135 1.71 13.41 14.95
CA TYR A 135 1.72 14.25 13.76
C TYR A 135 2.53 15.55 13.91
N LYS A 136 2.73 16.07 15.12
CA LYS A 136 3.60 17.25 15.37
C LYS A 136 5.05 17.03 14.93
N LYS A 137 5.50 15.78 14.86
CA LYS A 137 6.86 15.43 14.42
C LYS A 137 7.04 15.56 12.91
N PHE A 138 5.94 15.52 12.15
CA PHE A 138 5.96 15.69 10.71
C PHE A 138 5.71 17.16 10.38
N THR A 139 6.72 17.83 9.83
CA THR A 139 6.50 19.12 9.17
C THR A 139 5.81 18.85 7.83
N ALA A 140 4.58 19.31 7.64
CA ALA A 140 4.01 19.42 6.30
C ALA A 140 4.98 20.30 5.48
N ILE A 141 5.67 19.69 4.52
CA ILE A 141 6.79 20.32 3.77
C ILE A 141 6.27 21.52 2.96
N ASP A 142 5.01 21.48 2.52
CA ASP A 142 4.33 22.55 1.80
C ASP A 142 3.02 22.94 2.50
N LYS A 143 3.14 23.72 3.59
CA LYS A 143 1.99 24.18 4.40
C LYS A 143 0.93 24.93 3.58
N ASP A 144 1.31 25.56 2.48
CA ASP A 144 0.41 26.38 1.66
C ASP A 144 -0.62 25.57 0.87
N GLU A 145 -0.37 24.26 0.68
CA GLU A 145 -1.27 23.37 -0.05
C GLU A 145 -2.16 22.55 0.88
N VAL A 146 -1.78 22.36 2.15
CA VAL A 146 -2.59 21.65 3.14
C VAL A 146 -3.66 22.59 3.69
N MET A 147 -4.90 22.41 3.25
CA MET A 147 -6.05 23.20 3.71
C MET A 147 -6.57 22.71 5.06
N VAL A 148 -6.62 21.39 5.25
CA VAL A 148 -7.00 20.74 6.50
C VAL A 148 -5.96 19.67 6.80
N GLY A 149 -5.27 19.85 7.93
CA GLY A 149 -4.22 18.94 8.39
C GLY A 149 -4.72 17.82 9.30
N PRO A 150 -3.80 17.11 9.96
CA PRO A 150 -4.12 16.03 10.90
C PRO A 150 -5.01 16.50 12.05
N GLY A 151 -5.94 15.64 12.50
CA GLY A 151 -6.89 15.95 13.58
C GLY A 151 -8.32 16.25 13.12
N SER A 152 -8.56 16.26 11.81
CA SER A 152 -9.89 16.24 11.18
C SER A 152 -10.20 14.82 10.65
N ASP A 153 -11.44 14.59 10.21
CA ASP A 153 -11.89 13.31 9.65
C ASP A 153 -11.14 12.92 8.37
N ALA A 154 -10.72 13.90 7.55
CA ALA A 154 -9.87 13.68 6.38
C ALA A 154 -8.81 14.78 6.22
N ALA A 155 -7.69 14.45 5.59
CA ALA A 155 -6.73 15.43 5.13
C ALA A 155 -7.22 16.06 3.83
N VAL A 156 -7.13 17.39 3.71
CA VAL A 156 -7.55 18.12 2.51
C VAL A 156 -6.38 18.90 1.94
N VAL A 157 -5.98 18.55 0.72
CA VAL A 157 -4.83 19.14 0.02
C VAL A 157 -5.29 19.82 -1.26
N ARG A 158 -4.97 21.10 -1.41
CA ARG A 158 -5.29 21.92 -2.59
C ARG A 158 -4.48 21.46 -3.79
N VAL A 159 -5.11 21.39 -4.95
CA VAL A 159 -4.41 21.25 -6.23
C VAL A 159 -3.95 22.64 -6.68
N LYS A 160 -2.64 22.89 -6.65
CA LYS A 160 -2.01 24.17 -6.98
C LYS A 160 -2.51 24.73 -8.31
N GLY A 161 -2.78 26.03 -8.35
CA GLY A 161 -3.28 26.73 -9.54
C GLY A 161 -4.76 26.47 -9.85
N THR A 162 -5.49 25.77 -8.98
CA THR A 162 -6.91 25.48 -9.18
C THR A 162 -7.75 25.79 -7.93
N LYS A 163 -9.07 25.75 -8.09
CA LYS A 163 -10.04 25.76 -6.98
C LYS A 163 -10.36 24.36 -6.44
N LYS A 164 -9.69 23.31 -6.94
CA LYS A 164 -9.94 21.92 -6.53
C LYS A 164 -9.06 21.53 -5.34
N ALA A 165 -9.50 20.54 -4.59
CA ALA A 165 -8.74 19.90 -3.53
C ALA A 165 -8.98 18.38 -3.56
N LEU A 166 -8.04 17.62 -3.00
CA LEU A 166 -8.12 16.20 -2.77
C LEU A 166 -8.38 15.98 -1.28
N ALA A 167 -9.41 15.19 -0.96
CA ALA A 167 -9.68 14.72 0.38
C ALA A 167 -9.19 13.26 0.49
N ILE A 168 -8.49 12.94 1.57
CA ILE A 168 -7.87 11.63 1.80
C ILE A 168 -8.17 11.19 3.24
N SER A 169 -8.71 9.98 3.42
CA SER A 169 -8.82 9.32 4.72
C SER A 169 -8.28 7.89 4.64
N VAL A 170 -8.04 7.29 5.81
CA VAL A 170 -7.64 5.89 5.95
C VAL A 170 -8.30 5.34 7.20
N ASP A 171 -8.99 4.22 7.05
CA ASP A 171 -9.86 3.69 8.09
C ASP A 171 -9.79 2.15 8.12
N CYS A 172 -9.72 1.59 9.33
CA CYS A 172 -9.80 0.16 9.57
C CYS A 172 -10.02 -0.10 11.05
N ASN A 173 -11.01 -0.92 11.40
CA ASN A 173 -11.24 -1.35 12.77
C ASN A 173 -10.93 -2.84 12.93
N GLY A 174 -9.73 -3.13 13.44
CA GLY A 174 -9.27 -4.50 13.65
C GLY A 174 -10.17 -5.35 14.56
N ARG A 175 -10.92 -4.74 15.50
CA ARG A 175 -11.85 -5.49 16.35
C ARG A 175 -13.08 -5.95 15.57
N TYR A 176 -13.61 -5.10 14.68
CA TYR A 176 -14.72 -5.49 13.82
C TYR A 176 -14.29 -6.54 12.80
N CYS A 177 -13.12 -6.38 12.18
CA CYS A 177 -12.56 -7.40 11.28
C CYS A 177 -12.29 -8.72 12.01
N TYR A 178 -11.79 -8.68 13.25
CA TYR A 178 -11.55 -9.88 14.07
C TYR A 178 -12.83 -10.65 14.39
N LEU A 179 -13.92 -9.93 14.69
CA LEU A 179 -15.22 -10.52 15.02
C LEU A 179 -16.00 -10.95 13.78
N ASN A 180 -15.90 -10.22 12.68
CA ASN A 180 -16.57 -10.52 11.43
C ASN A 180 -15.81 -9.84 10.27
N PRO A 181 -14.94 -10.56 9.55
CA PRO A 181 -14.12 -9.96 8.49
C PRO A 181 -14.93 -9.29 7.37
N TYR A 182 -16.08 -9.89 6.99
CA TYR A 182 -16.98 -9.35 5.97
C TYR A 182 -17.58 -8.01 6.39
N ASN A 183 -18.22 -7.95 7.56
CA ASN A 183 -18.78 -6.71 8.07
C ASN A 183 -17.69 -5.70 8.42
N GLY A 184 -16.54 -6.14 8.94
CA GLY A 184 -15.41 -5.28 9.26
C GLY A 184 -14.85 -4.57 8.04
N ALA A 185 -14.71 -5.29 6.92
CA ALA A 185 -14.30 -4.73 5.63
C ALA A 185 -15.29 -3.68 5.11
N MET A 186 -16.59 -4.04 5.05
CA MET A 186 -17.65 -3.10 4.65
C MET A 186 -17.64 -1.84 5.50
N MET A 187 -17.47 -1.99 6.82
CA MET A 187 -17.41 -0.86 7.74
C MET A 187 -16.18 0.02 7.51
N ALA A 188 -15.02 -0.54 7.20
CA ALA A 188 -13.81 0.23 6.89
C ALA A 188 -14.01 1.10 5.64
N VAL A 189 -14.58 0.53 4.56
CA VAL A 189 -14.92 1.28 3.34
C VAL A 189 -15.95 2.37 3.63
N ALA A 190 -16.99 2.03 4.40
CA ALA A 190 -18.05 2.96 4.74
C ALA A 190 -17.56 4.11 5.64
N GLU A 191 -16.65 3.84 6.59
CA GLU A 191 -16.04 4.85 7.46
C GLU A 191 -15.14 5.79 6.66
N ALA A 192 -14.29 5.26 5.78
CA ALA A 192 -13.47 6.08 4.89
C ALA A 192 -14.30 7.00 4.00
N ALA A 193 -15.33 6.45 3.35
CA ALA A 193 -16.24 7.25 2.54
C ALA A 193 -16.95 8.33 3.37
N ARG A 194 -17.37 8.02 4.60
CA ARG A 194 -18.05 8.95 5.50
C ARG A 194 -17.13 10.10 5.93
N ASN A 195 -15.88 9.80 6.27
CA ASN A 195 -14.87 10.81 6.63
C ASN A 195 -14.62 11.81 5.50
N ILE A 196 -14.56 11.31 4.25
CA ILE A 196 -14.47 12.16 3.05
C ILE A 196 -15.72 13.05 2.89
N VAL A 197 -16.93 12.48 3.03
CA VAL A 197 -18.19 13.23 2.90
C VAL A 197 -18.34 14.29 3.99
N CYS A 198 -18.04 13.94 5.24
CA CYS A 198 -18.07 14.87 6.39
C CYS A 198 -17.08 16.03 6.20
N SER A 199 -15.98 15.81 5.48
CA SER A 199 -15.01 16.83 5.10
C SER A 199 -15.40 17.64 3.84
N GLY A 200 -16.61 17.42 3.30
CA GLY A 200 -17.13 18.12 2.12
C GLY A 200 -16.64 17.55 0.77
N GLY A 201 -15.97 16.41 0.80
CA GLY A 201 -15.50 15.71 -0.40
C GLY A 201 -16.55 14.78 -1.00
N ARG A 202 -16.30 14.34 -2.24
CA ARG A 202 -17.01 13.23 -2.88
C ARG A 202 -16.05 12.05 -2.99
N PRO A 203 -16.35 10.87 -2.40
CA PRO A 203 -15.53 9.67 -2.61
C PRO A 203 -15.44 9.33 -4.11
N LEU A 204 -14.22 9.11 -4.61
CA LEU A 204 -13.98 8.85 -6.04
C LEU A 204 -13.37 7.46 -6.29
N ALA A 205 -12.48 7.03 -5.41
CA ALA A 205 -11.76 5.77 -5.50
C ALA A 205 -11.31 5.35 -4.10
N ILE A 206 -10.97 4.07 -3.98
CA ILE A 206 -10.37 3.48 -2.78
C ILE A 206 -9.12 2.71 -3.19
N THR A 207 -8.16 2.63 -2.26
CA THR A 207 -7.06 1.68 -2.31
C THR A 207 -7.12 0.87 -1.01
N ASP A 208 -6.93 -0.44 -1.10
CA ASP A 208 -6.89 -1.33 0.04
C ASP A 208 -5.47 -1.81 0.34
N GLY A 209 -5.16 -1.93 1.63
CA GLY A 209 -3.91 -2.49 2.14
C GLY A 209 -4.22 -3.73 2.96
N LEU A 210 -4.31 -4.88 2.29
CA LEU A 210 -4.72 -6.15 2.90
C LEU A 210 -3.59 -6.74 3.75
N ASN A 211 -3.86 -6.95 5.04
CA ASN A 211 -2.88 -7.45 6.00
C ASN A 211 -3.45 -8.68 6.73
N PHE A 212 -3.00 -9.87 6.33
CA PHE A 212 -3.51 -11.15 6.83
C PHE A 212 -2.39 -12.08 7.28
N GLY A 213 -2.77 -13.07 8.10
CA GLY A 213 -1.86 -14.13 8.50
C GLY A 213 -1.54 -15.10 7.35
N ASN A 214 -0.71 -16.11 7.64
CA ASN A 214 -0.31 -17.13 6.67
C ASN A 214 -1.54 -17.77 5.97
N PRO A 215 -1.67 -17.67 4.63
CA PRO A 215 -2.82 -18.18 3.86
C PRO A 215 -2.83 -19.71 3.74
N MET A 216 -1.78 -20.41 4.20
CA MET A 216 -1.77 -21.87 4.28
C MET A 216 -2.66 -22.41 5.41
N LYS A 217 -3.09 -21.56 6.35
CA LYS A 217 -4.04 -21.93 7.40
C LYS A 217 -5.46 -21.66 6.90
N PRO A 218 -6.36 -22.67 6.85
CA PRO A 218 -7.73 -22.49 6.33
C PRO A 218 -8.51 -21.36 7.01
N GLU A 219 -8.29 -21.15 8.31
CA GLU A 219 -8.91 -20.08 9.09
C GLU A 219 -8.48 -18.67 8.66
N ASN A 220 -7.19 -18.48 8.36
CA ASN A 220 -6.67 -17.19 7.89
C ASN A 220 -7.12 -16.92 6.45
N TYR A 221 -7.16 -17.96 5.61
CA TYR A 221 -7.60 -17.82 4.23
C TYR A 221 -9.10 -17.51 4.16
N TRP A 222 -9.91 -18.11 5.04
CA TRP A 222 -11.32 -17.75 5.22
C TRP A 222 -11.50 -16.28 5.63
N GLN A 223 -10.68 -15.77 6.56
CA GLN A 223 -10.73 -14.35 6.94
C GLN A 223 -10.39 -13.42 5.76
N PHE A 224 -9.38 -13.78 4.97
CA PHE A 224 -8.99 -13.04 3.77
C PHE A 224 -10.13 -13.04 2.75
N GLU A 225 -10.65 -14.20 2.38
CA GLU A 225 -11.78 -14.35 1.45
C GLU A 225 -12.97 -13.51 1.90
N LYS A 226 -13.38 -13.61 3.17
CA LYS A 226 -14.51 -12.84 3.70
C LYS A 226 -14.25 -11.35 3.77
N CYS A 227 -13.02 -10.92 3.99
CA CYS A 227 -12.68 -9.51 3.90
C CYS A 227 -12.81 -8.99 2.46
N ILE A 228 -12.28 -9.72 1.47
CA ILE A 228 -12.41 -9.37 0.04
C ILE A 228 -13.87 -9.29 -0.38
N GLU A 229 -14.71 -10.26 0.02
CA GLU A 229 -16.15 -10.23 -0.27
C GLU A 229 -16.86 -9.02 0.34
N GLY A 230 -16.35 -8.48 1.44
CA GLY A 230 -16.93 -7.34 2.14
C GLY A 230 -16.42 -5.98 1.64
N LEU A 231 -15.35 -5.91 0.84
CA LEU A 231 -14.89 -4.69 0.21
C LEU A 231 -15.77 -4.32 -0.99
#